data_AF-A0A3N0DZS7-F1
#
_entry.id   AF-A0A3N0DZS7-F1
#
_cell.length_a   1.000
_cell.length_b   1.000
_cell.length_c   1.000
_cell.angle_alpha   90.00
_cell.angle_beta   90.00
_cell.angle_gamma   90.00
#
_symmetry.space_group_name_H-M   'P 1'
#
loop_
_entity.id
_entity.type
_entity.pdbx_description
1 polymer ?
#
loop_
_entity_poly.entity_id
_entity_poly.type
_entity_poly.pdbx_seq_one_letter_code
_entity_poly.pdbx_strand_id
1 'polypeptide(L)'
;MTSNDAALLPVTPRGTRPRNRRDQIRSAAAALFYERGYEQVSIADVAESVNVGPSALYRHFSGKADLLFEAIDQIIGAFADMVADLPDRNLEGIARTAARTAIAYRPLGVLWQREARNLPEAQLAVLRRNLRDAVLTLAGTLREIRPELDRDQAEFLAACGVNAMSSISFHRLEVTEELLTDLATRVLSYGFTGPEAPDHVRRELPAPASRREEIADAAAALFARHGYDAVGVDDIGAAVGIAGPSIYSHFTSKQDLLFSSLGRAYGLLQGSLADALETSAPTAEVLHRVLDSYVDMTYDHSDLVTNLIAESRNLGDEYQETAQKAQLGYIGQWVSLIHELRPDEDAVESRIKVQSAQMMANSVSRTLYLRSRPGFRRDLGEICWLLLA
;
A
#
# COMPACT_ATOMS: atom_id res chain seq x y z
N MET A 1 17.97 -14.91 24.13
CA MET A 1 17.42 -13.95 25.11
C MET A 1 18.02 -12.59 24.82
N THR A 2 17.36 -11.83 23.96
CA THR A 2 17.65 -10.42 23.70
C THR A 2 16.29 -9.74 23.67
N SER A 3 16.12 -8.80 24.59
CA SER A 3 14.83 -8.21 24.96
C SER A 3 14.17 -7.45 23.82
N ASN A 4 12.86 -7.62 23.83
CA ASN A 4 11.83 -7.02 23.02
C ASN A 4 11.60 -5.57 23.47
N ASP A 5 12.24 -4.59 22.82
CA ASP A 5 11.81 -3.18 22.88
C ASP A 5 10.93 -2.89 21.67
N ALA A 6 9.65 -3.25 21.80
CA ALA A 6 8.60 -2.80 20.92
C ALA A 6 8.47 -1.29 21.07
N ALA A 7 8.62 -0.55 19.96
CA ALA A 7 8.34 0.87 19.89
C ALA A 7 6.85 1.12 20.15
N LEU A 8 6.51 1.29 21.43
CA LEU A 8 5.21 1.76 21.88
C LEU A 8 4.95 3.14 21.27
N LEU A 9 3.77 3.31 20.66
CA LEU A 9 3.23 4.61 20.27
C LEU A 9 3.39 5.62 21.42
N PRO A 10 3.70 6.90 21.16
CA PRO A 10 4.02 7.87 22.20
C PRO A 10 2.90 7.98 23.24
N VAL A 11 3.24 7.68 24.49
CA VAL A 11 2.34 7.83 25.63
C VAL A 11 2.19 9.31 25.96
N THR A 12 1.01 9.86 25.68
CA THR A 12 0.59 11.23 26.04
C THR A 12 0.89 11.58 27.52
N PRO A 13 1.28 12.82 27.87
CA PRO A 13 1.68 13.20 29.24
C PRO A 13 0.58 13.01 30.30
N ARG A 14 1.02 12.70 31.51
CA ARG A 14 0.20 12.37 32.69
C ARG A 14 -0.73 13.51 33.13
N GLY A 15 -2.01 13.18 33.36
CA GLY A 15 -2.80 13.81 34.42
C GLY A 15 -4.25 14.19 34.11
N THR A 16 -5.18 13.22 33.95
CA THR A 16 -6.57 13.22 34.49
C THR A 16 -7.28 11.89 34.14
N ARG A 17 -8.23 11.42 34.97
CA ARG A 17 -8.93 10.11 34.91
C ARG A 17 -9.45 9.74 33.49
N PRO A 18 -9.37 8.48 33.03
CA PRO A 18 -9.01 8.22 31.63
C PRO A 18 -10.21 8.10 30.67
N ARG A 19 -10.40 9.13 29.83
CA ARG A 19 -10.75 8.95 28.40
C ARG A 19 -9.70 8.10 27.65
N ASN A 20 -8.53 7.89 28.26
CA ASN A 20 -7.34 7.21 27.74
C ASN A 20 -7.49 5.68 27.58
N ARG A 21 -8.38 4.99 28.30
CA ARG A 21 -8.35 3.50 28.31
C ARG A 21 -8.87 2.86 27.01
N ARG A 22 -9.94 3.40 26.42
CA ARG A 22 -10.45 2.91 25.14
C ARG A 22 -9.42 3.15 24.04
N ASP A 23 -8.78 4.32 24.05
CA ASP A 23 -7.72 4.67 23.09
C ASP A 23 -6.48 3.79 23.26
N GLN A 24 -6.06 3.49 24.50
CA GLN A 24 -4.99 2.52 24.77
C GLN A 24 -5.31 1.14 24.19
N ILE A 25 -6.54 0.66 24.35
CA ILE A 25 -6.96 -0.64 23.82
C ILE A 25 -6.92 -0.63 22.29
N ARG A 26 -7.46 0.41 21.65
CA ARG A 26 -7.45 0.56 20.18
C ARG A 26 -6.02 0.64 19.63
N SER A 27 -5.15 1.42 20.26
CA SER A 27 -3.73 1.53 19.89
C SER A 27 -2.96 0.21 20.07
N ALA A 28 -3.20 -0.51 21.16
CA ALA A 28 -2.60 -1.83 21.38
C ALA A 28 -3.11 -2.88 20.37
N ALA A 29 -4.40 -2.85 20.07
CA ALA A 29 -4.98 -3.70 19.04
C ALA A 29 -4.37 -3.40 17.66
N ALA A 30 -4.25 -2.11 17.29
CA ALA A 30 -3.61 -1.70 16.04
C ALA A 30 -2.18 -2.24 15.92
N ALA A 31 -1.38 -2.12 16.99
CA ALA A 31 0.00 -2.62 17.03
C ALA A 31 0.05 -4.15 16.89
N LEU A 32 -0.77 -4.89 17.65
CA LEU A 32 -0.80 -6.35 17.59
C LEU A 32 -1.27 -6.86 16.21
N PHE A 33 -2.34 -6.29 15.66
CA PHE A 33 -2.81 -6.63 14.33
C PHE A 33 -1.79 -6.29 13.25
N TYR A 34 -1.05 -5.19 13.39
CA TYR A 34 0.04 -4.84 12.49
C TYR A 34 1.19 -5.86 12.54
N GLU A 35 1.64 -6.24 13.74
CA GLU A 35 2.79 -7.13 13.93
C GLU A 35 2.49 -8.59 13.58
N ARG A 36 1.36 -9.12 14.05
CA ARG A 36 1.04 -10.56 14.01
C ARG A 36 -0.04 -10.92 13.00
N GLY A 37 -0.78 -9.92 12.53
CA GLY A 37 -1.89 -10.09 11.60
C GLY A 37 -3.22 -10.37 12.31
N TYR A 38 -4.34 -10.12 11.62
CA TYR A 38 -5.67 -10.31 12.20
C TYR A 38 -5.84 -11.73 12.73
N GLU A 39 -5.71 -12.76 11.89
CA GLU A 39 -5.98 -14.17 12.27
C GLU A 39 -5.27 -14.63 13.56
N GLN A 40 -4.00 -14.27 13.75
CA GLN A 40 -3.19 -14.74 14.87
C GLN A 40 -3.47 -14.03 16.20
N VAL A 41 -4.12 -12.86 16.19
CA VAL A 41 -4.36 -12.07 17.39
C VAL A 41 -5.73 -12.40 17.99
N SER A 42 -5.76 -12.71 19.28
CA SER A 42 -6.99 -12.90 20.04
C SER A 42 -7.39 -11.64 20.83
N ILE A 43 -8.66 -11.52 21.22
CA ILE A 43 -9.10 -10.47 22.17
C ILE A 43 -8.35 -10.59 23.50
N ALA A 44 -7.99 -11.80 23.93
CA ALA A 44 -7.24 -12.02 25.15
C ALA A 44 -5.81 -11.47 25.04
N ASP A 45 -5.16 -11.61 23.89
CA ASP A 45 -3.81 -11.08 23.63
C ASP A 45 -3.80 -9.55 23.75
N VAL A 46 -4.83 -8.89 23.21
CA VAL A 46 -4.99 -7.44 23.35
C VAL A 46 -5.22 -7.06 24.80
N ALA A 47 -6.10 -7.77 25.51
CA ALA A 47 -6.38 -7.52 26.93
C ALA A 47 -5.11 -7.64 27.79
N GLU A 48 -4.32 -8.68 27.55
CA GLU A 48 -3.04 -8.93 28.21
C GLU A 48 -2.06 -7.78 27.93
N SER A 49 -1.94 -7.32 26.68
CA SER A 49 -1.01 -6.25 26.31
C SER A 49 -1.27 -4.92 27.02
N VAL A 50 -2.51 -4.65 27.42
CA VAL A 50 -2.90 -3.45 28.18
C VAL A 50 -3.15 -3.73 29.67
N ASN A 51 -2.78 -4.91 30.17
CA ASN A 51 -2.93 -5.35 31.55
C ASN A 51 -4.39 -5.26 32.07
N VAL A 52 -5.36 -5.72 31.28
CA VAL A 52 -6.76 -5.84 31.69
C VAL A 52 -7.29 -7.24 31.47
N GLY A 53 -8.36 -7.62 32.20
CA GLY A 53 -9.02 -8.91 31.97
C GLY A 53 -9.78 -8.92 30.63
N PRO A 54 -9.84 -10.05 29.90
CA PRO A 54 -10.58 -10.16 28.62
C PRO A 54 -12.04 -9.71 28.72
N SER A 55 -12.71 -10.00 29.84
CA SER A 55 -14.09 -9.57 30.10
C SER A 55 -14.28 -8.05 30.13
N ALA A 56 -13.22 -7.27 30.35
CA ALA A 56 -13.26 -5.81 30.27
C ALA A 56 -13.32 -5.33 28.81
N LEU A 57 -12.64 -6.00 27.87
CA LEU A 57 -12.70 -5.66 26.44
C LEU A 57 -14.08 -5.95 25.86
N TYR A 58 -14.68 -7.10 26.21
CA TYR A 58 -16.03 -7.46 25.74
C TYR A 58 -17.14 -6.50 26.20
N ARG A 59 -16.90 -5.63 27.19
CA ARG A 59 -17.85 -4.56 27.56
C ARG A 59 -17.84 -3.39 26.58
N HIS A 60 -16.74 -3.21 25.85
CA HIS A 60 -16.51 -2.06 24.97
C HIS A 60 -16.50 -2.44 23.50
N PHE A 61 -16.21 -3.69 23.18
CA PHE A 61 -16.10 -4.20 21.82
C PHE A 61 -16.91 -5.49 21.71
N SER A 62 -17.75 -5.56 20.69
CA SER A 62 -18.59 -6.74 20.43
C SER A 62 -17.80 -7.96 19.95
N GLY A 63 -16.58 -7.75 19.46
CA GLY A 63 -15.66 -8.81 19.07
C GLY A 63 -14.38 -8.27 18.42
N LYS A 64 -13.63 -9.20 17.82
CA LYS A 64 -12.33 -8.92 17.18
C LYS A 64 -12.43 -8.02 15.95
N ALA A 65 -13.45 -8.24 15.10
CA ALA A 65 -13.72 -7.39 13.94
C ALA A 65 -14.07 -5.95 14.36
N ASP A 66 -14.92 -5.80 15.36
CA ASP A 66 -15.30 -4.50 15.92
C ASP A 66 -14.09 -3.76 16.53
N LEU A 67 -13.21 -4.48 17.23
CA LEU A 67 -11.97 -3.93 17.73
C LEU A 67 -11.01 -3.49 16.62
N LEU A 68 -10.89 -4.26 15.53
CA LEU A 68 -10.11 -3.87 14.36
C LEU A 68 -10.70 -2.62 13.68
N PHE A 69 -12.03 -2.57 13.49
CA PHE A 69 -12.73 -1.41 12.95
C PHE A 69 -12.43 -0.16 13.78
N GLU A 70 -12.63 -0.25 15.10
CA GLU A 70 -12.39 0.84 16.05
C GLU A 70 -10.92 1.30 16.09
N ALA A 71 -9.98 0.38 15.90
CA ALA A 71 -8.55 0.70 15.81
C ALA A 71 -8.20 1.46 14.52
N ILE A 72 -8.74 1.04 13.37
CA ILE A 72 -8.53 1.74 12.10
C ILE A 72 -9.24 3.10 12.10
N ASP A 73 -10.48 3.15 12.59
CA ASP A 73 -11.29 4.38 12.64
C ASP A 73 -10.63 5.46 13.51
N GLN A 74 -10.04 5.08 14.65
CA GLN A 74 -9.27 6.00 15.48
C GLN A 74 -8.11 6.65 14.72
N ILE A 75 -7.40 5.88 13.91
CA ILE A 75 -6.26 6.37 13.15
C ILE A 75 -6.73 7.33 12.04
N ILE A 76 -7.79 6.95 11.32
CA ILE A 76 -8.40 7.80 10.28
C ILE A 76 -8.91 9.12 10.89
N GLY A 77 -9.60 9.04 12.03
CA GLY A 77 -10.08 10.22 12.77
C GLY A 77 -8.93 11.14 13.20
N ALA A 78 -7.84 10.57 13.73
CA ALA A 78 -6.67 11.37 14.08
C ALA A 78 -6.05 12.08 12.88
N PHE A 79 -5.97 11.41 11.72
CA PHE A 79 -5.54 12.05 10.47
C PHE A 79 -6.49 13.17 10.05
N ALA A 80 -7.81 12.96 10.12
CA ALA A 80 -8.80 13.97 9.77
C ALA A 80 -8.71 15.21 10.68
N ASP A 81 -8.61 15.01 12.01
CA ASP A 81 -8.47 16.09 12.98
C ASP A 81 -7.19 16.91 12.71
N MET A 82 -6.07 16.24 12.39
CA MET A 82 -4.82 16.94 12.08
C MET A 82 -4.89 17.75 10.78
N VAL A 83 -5.61 17.26 9.76
CA VAL A 83 -5.84 18.02 8.53
C VAL A 83 -6.73 19.23 8.79
N ALA A 84 -7.73 19.11 9.68
CA ALA A 84 -8.61 20.22 10.05
C ALA A 84 -7.87 21.31 10.86
N ASP A 85 -6.98 20.91 11.77
CA ASP A 85 -6.26 21.79 12.70
C ASP A 85 -4.83 22.15 12.23
N LEU A 86 -4.59 22.17 10.91
CA LEU A 86 -3.28 22.48 10.33
C LEU A 86 -2.72 23.81 10.86
N PRO A 87 -1.57 23.81 11.55
CA PRO A 87 -1.01 25.01 12.20
C PRO A 87 -0.49 26.02 11.17
N ASP A 88 0.22 25.52 10.16
CA ASP A 88 0.81 26.31 9.08
C ASP A 88 0.06 26.03 7.77
N ARG A 89 -0.73 27.00 7.29
CA ARG A 89 -1.49 26.88 6.04
C ARG A 89 -0.63 27.21 4.81
N ASN A 90 0.44 26.44 4.63
CA ASN A 90 1.27 26.44 3.42
C ASN A 90 1.62 24.98 3.05
N LEU A 91 2.22 24.77 1.87
CA LEU A 91 2.52 23.41 1.38
C LEU A 91 3.45 22.64 2.31
N GLU A 92 4.49 23.30 2.84
CA GLU A 92 5.46 22.67 3.74
C GLU A 92 4.81 22.27 5.07
N GLY A 93 3.92 23.11 5.61
CA GLY A 93 3.16 22.85 6.82
C GLY A 93 2.23 21.64 6.68
N ILE A 94 1.56 21.52 5.54
CA ILE A 94 0.78 20.33 5.17
C ILE A 94 1.69 19.10 5.11
N ALA A 95 2.78 19.18 4.33
CA ALA A 95 3.69 18.08 4.12
C ALA A 95 4.29 17.57 5.43
N ARG A 96 4.73 18.48 6.30
CA ARG A 96 5.29 18.16 7.62
C ARG A 96 4.27 17.51 8.55
N THR A 97 3.05 18.04 8.57
CA THR A 97 1.95 17.45 9.37
C THR A 97 1.61 16.06 8.88
N ALA A 98 1.55 15.86 7.57
CA ALA A 98 1.27 14.58 6.96
C ALA A 98 2.41 13.56 7.23
N ALA A 99 3.67 13.98 7.16
CA ALA A 99 4.85 13.17 7.49
C ALA A 99 4.83 12.71 8.96
N ARG A 100 4.60 13.63 9.90
CA ARG A 100 4.45 13.31 11.34
C ARG A 100 3.33 12.33 11.58
N THR A 101 2.21 12.52 10.90
CA THR A 101 1.05 11.63 11.00
C THR A 101 1.39 10.24 10.53
N ALA A 102 2.03 10.11 9.36
CA ALA A 102 2.44 8.83 8.81
C ALA A 102 3.38 8.09 9.77
N ILE A 103 4.33 8.79 10.39
CA ILE A 103 5.23 8.22 11.41
C ILE A 103 4.46 7.79 12.66
N ALA A 104 3.64 8.69 13.22
CA ALA A 104 2.88 8.45 14.45
C ALA A 104 1.87 7.30 14.30
N TYR A 105 1.29 7.16 13.11
CA TYR A 105 0.27 6.15 12.80
C TYR A 105 0.72 5.19 11.70
N ARG A 106 2.01 4.82 11.73
CA ARG A 106 2.65 3.91 10.79
C ARG A 106 1.88 2.61 10.52
N PRO A 107 1.16 1.99 11.47
CA PRO A 107 0.36 0.80 11.18
C PRO A 107 -0.74 0.96 10.12
N LEU A 108 -1.23 2.18 9.84
CA LEU A 108 -2.44 2.41 9.03
C LEU A 108 -2.41 1.70 7.68
N GLY A 109 -1.33 1.86 6.90
CA GLY A 109 -1.26 1.30 5.55
C GLY A 109 -1.40 -0.21 5.52
N VAL A 110 -0.75 -0.91 6.46
CA VAL A 110 -0.86 -2.37 6.60
C VAL A 110 -2.23 -2.76 7.13
N LEU A 111 -2.77 -2.10 8.15
CA LEU A 111 -4.12 -2.42 8.65
C LEU A 111 -5.18 -2.23 7.57
N TRP A 112 -5.06 -1.15 6.78
CA TRP A 112 -5.96 -0.84 5.68
C TRP A 112 -5.89 -1.88 4.55
N GLN A 113 -4.69 -2.18 4.04
CA GLN A 113 -4.54 -3.07 2.89
C GLN A 113 -4.66 -4.55 3.26
N ARG A 114 -4.17 -4.93 4.45
CA ARG A 114 -4.10 -6.33 4.88
C ARG A 114 -5.33 -6.74 5.67
N GLU A 115 -5.67 -5.99 6.70
CA GLU A 115 -6.62 -6.47 7.72
C GLU A 115 -8.06 -6.03 7.48
N ALA A 116 -8.29 -4.89 6.80
CA ALA A 116 -9.63 -4.37 6.60
C ALA A 116 -10.57 -5.35 5.88
N ARG A 117 -10.03 -6.25 5.04
CA ARG A 117 -10.81 -7.31 4.37
C ARG A 117 -11.57 -8.25 5.32
N ASN A 118 -11.13 -8.34 6.58
CA ASN A 118 -11.75 -9.17 7.61
C ASN A 118 -12.94 -8.48 8.30
N LEU A 119 -13.22 -7.22 7.94
CA LEU A 119 -14.34 -6.46 8.46
C LEU A 119 -15.61 -6.72 7.64
N PRO A 120 -16.79 -6.73 8.28
CA PRO A 120 -18.07 -6.69 7.59
C PRO A 120 -18.16 -5.52 6.60
N GLU A 121 -18.83 -5.72 5.46
CA GLU A 121 -18.93 -4.69 4.40
C GLU A 121 -19.52 -3.36 4.90
N ALA A 122 -20.46 -3.41 5.85
CA ALA A 122 -21.02 -2.20 6.45
C ALA A 122 -19.97 -1.36 7.20
N GLN A 123 -19.05 -2.00 7.93
CA GLN A 123 -17.95 -1.34 8.63
C GLN A 123 -16.90 -0.83 7.64
N LEU A 124 -16.55 -1.63 6.63
CA LEU A 124 -15.67 -1.20 5.53
C LEU A 124 -16.19 0.04 4.82
N ALA A 125 -17.49 0.09 4.54
CA ALA A 125 -18.12 1.25 3.89
C ALA A 125 -18.01 2.51 4.74
N VAL A 126 -18.07 2.40 6.09
CA VAL A 126 -17.83 3.54 6.99
C VAL A 126 -16.39 4.01 6.90
N LEU A 127 -15.40 3.12 7.06
CA LEU A 127 -14.00 3.51 7.03
C LEU A 127 -13.59 4.12 5.67
N ARG A 128 -14.09 3.57 4.56
CA ARG A 128 -13.87 4.12 3.20
C ARG A 128 -14.42 5.54 3.07
N ARG A 129 -15.58 5.83 3.65
CA ARG A 129 -16.13 7.20 3.67
C ARG A 129 -15.27 8.13 4.54
N ASN A 130 -14.94 7.72 5.76
CA ASN A 130 -14.15 8.54 6.68
C ASN A 130 -12.76 8.88 6.10
N LEU A 131 -12.08 7.91 5.49
CA LEU A 131 -10.80 8.14 4.83
C LEU A 131 -10.93 9.10 3.64
N ARG A 132 -11.98 8.92 2.82
CA ARG A 132 -12.25 9.82 1.70
C ARG A 132 -12.54 11.24 2.17
N ASP A 133 -13.34 11.41 3.21
CA ASP A 133 -13.67 12.72 3.77
C ASP A 133 -12.42 13.43 4.31
N ALA A 134 -11.49 12.69 4.93
CA ALA A 134 -10.19 13.23 5.33
C ALA A 134 -9.35 13.69 4.12
N VAL A 135 -9.30 12.90 3.04
CA VAL A 135 -8.61 13.26 1.79
C VAL A 135 -9.27 14.48 1.13
N LEU A 136 -10.59 14.56 1.12
CA LEU A 136 -11.34 15.71 0.58
C LEU A 136 -11.11 16.98 1.42
N THR A 137 -10.97 16.86 2.74
CA THR A 137 -10.62 17.98 3.61
C THR A 137 -9.22 18.49 3.26
N LEU A 138 -8.25 17.59 3.07
CA LEU A 138 -6.90 17.93 2.64
C LEU A 138 -6.89 18.60 1.25
N ALA A 139 -7.68 18.07 0.31
CA ALA A 139 -7.85 18.67 -1.01
C ALA A 139 -8.46 20.07 -0.95
N GLY A 140 -9.42 20.30 -0.05
CA GLY A 140 -9.98 21.62 0.22
C GLY A 140 -8.92 22.61 0.68
N THR A 141 -8.13 22.24 1.69
CA THR A 141 -7.01 23.06 2.18
C THR A 141 -5.97 23.30 1.08
N LEU A 142 -5.66 22.29 0.27
CA LEU A 142 -4.72 22.43 -0.84
C LEU A 142 -5.21 23.47 -1.86
N ARG A 143 -6.51 23.52 -2.16
CA ARG A 143 -7.10 24.53 -3.06
C ARG A 143 -7.11 25.94 -2.48
N GLU A 144 -7.18 26.09 -1.15
CA GLU A 144 -7.01 27.42 -0.53
C GLU A 144 -5.60 27.95 -0.75
N ILE A 145 -4.59 27.07 -0.72
CA ILE A 145 -3.16 27.41 -0.90
C ILE A 145 -2.77 27.51 -2.38
N ARG A 146 -3.37 26.66 -3.23
CA ARG A 146 -3.12 26.52 -4.67
C ARG A 146 -4.44 26.74 -5.43
N PRO A 147 -4.92 27.99 -5.54
CA PRO A 147 -6.23 28.32 -6.12
C PRO A 147 -6.35 28.01 -7.62
N GLU A 148 -5.24 27.75 -8.31
CA GLU A 148 -5.21 27.31 -9.69
C GLU A 148 -5.62 25.84 -9.89
N LEU A 149 -5.65 25.04 -8.82
CA LEU A 149 -6.09 23.64 -8.88
C LEU A 149 -7.60 23.54 -8.95
N ASP A 150 -8.09 22.75 -9.90
CA ASP A 150 -9.48 22.31 -9.87
C ASP A 150 -9.73 21.28 -8.75
N ARG A 151 -10.99 20.86 -8.61
CA ARG A 151 -11.40 19.91 -7.57
C ARG A 151 -10.73 18.55 -7.72
N ASP A 152 -10.68 18.03 -8.94
CA ASP A 152 -10.24 16.65 -9.22
C ASP A 152 -8.71 16.56 -9.14
N GLN A 153 -8.02 17.61 -9.58
CA GLN A 153 -6.58 17.81 -9.43
C GLN A 153 -6.16 17.85 -7.96
N ALA A 154 -6.86 18.63 -7.13
CA ALA A 154 -6.55 18.71 -5.71
C ALA A 154 -6.84 17.41 -4.97
N GLU A 155 -7.95 16.73 -5.27
CA GLU A 155 -8.26 15.42 -4.69
C GLU A 155 -7.22 14.36 -5.11
N PHE A 156 -6.77 14.39 -6.37
CA PHE A 156 -5.71 13.51 -6.86
C PHE A 156 -4.38 13.75 -6.14
N LEU A 157 -3.93 15.01 -5.99
CA LEU A 157 -2.69 15.32 -5.27
C LEU A 157 -2.76 14.95 -3.78
N ALA A 158 -3.88 15.23 -3.13
CA ALA A 158 -4.10 14.85 -1.74
C ALA A 158 -4.01 13.32 -1.59
N ALA A 159 -4.65 12.56 -2.48
CA ALA A 159 -4.56 11.10 -2.49
C ALA A 159 -3.13 10.61 -2.76
N CYS A 160 -2.42 11.18 -3.74
CA CYS A 160 -1.03 10.84 -4.02
C CYS A 160 -0.13 11.08 -2.79
N GLY A 161 -0.25 12.25 -2.14
CA GLY A 161 0.55 12.60 -0.96
C GLY A 161 0.35 11.60 0.18
N VAL A 162 -0.91 11.31 0.53
CA VAL A 162 -1.25 10.33 1.59
C VAL A 162 -0.68 8.94 1.29
N ASN A 163 -0.79 8.47 0.04
CA ASN A 163 -0.31 7.13 -0.32
C ASN A 163 1.22 7.05 -0.41
N ALA A 164 1.90 8.12 -0.85
CA ALA A 164 3.37 8.16 -0.88
C ALA A 164 3.96 7.93 0.51
N MET A 165 3.39 8.57 1.55
CA MET A 165 3.87 8.42 2.92
C MET A 165 3.45 7.09 3.57
N SER A 166 2.41 6.42 3.05
CA SER A 166 1.93 5.14 3.59
C SER A 166 2.89 3.96 3.29
N SER A 167 3.89 4.16 2.43
CA SER A 167 4.91 3.15 2.09
C SER A 167 5.66 2.63 3.32
N ILE A 168 5.89 3.51 4.30
CA ILE A 168 6.64 3.20 5.52
C ILE A 168 5.97 2.11 6.36
N SER A 169 4.67 1.91 6.20
CA SER A 169 3.94 0.82 6.87
C SER A 169 4.47 -0.57 6.49
N PHE A 170 5.14 -0.73 5.34
CA PHE A 170 5.47 -2.05 4.78
C PHE A 170 6.94 -2.46 4.94
N HIS A 171 7.76 -1.61 5.54
CA HIS A 171 9.16 -1.90 5.80
C HIS A 171 9.58 -1.42 7.19
N ARG A 172 10.71 -1.91 7.69
CA ARG A 172 11.28 -1.48 8.98
C ARG A 172 12.45 -0.51 8.84
N LEU A 173 12.65 0.05 7.66
CA LEU A 173 13.67 1.08 7.44
C LEU A 173 13.44 2.26 8.38
N GLU A 174 14.53 2.80 8.90
CA GLU A 174 14.55 4.08 9.61
C GLU A 174 14.20 5.20 8.63
N VAL A 175 13.29 6.06 9.03
CA VAL A 175 12.75 7.13 8.20
C VAL A 175 12.75 8.40 9.03
N THR A 176 13.27 9.48 8.48
CA THR A 176 13.28 10.80 9.13
C THR A 176 12.01 11.58 8.79
N GLU A 177 11.61 12.49 9.68
CA GLU A 177 10.51 13.41 9.40
C GLU A 177 10.84 14.32 8.21
N GLU A 178 12.09 14.73 8.10
CA GLU A 178 12.62 15.59 7.05
C GLU A 178 12.46 14.97 5.66
N LEU A 179 12.84 13.69 5.50
CA LEU A 179 12.70 12.98 4.22
C LEU A 179 11.23 12.89 3.81
N LEU A 180 10.33 12.47 4.71
CA LEU A 180 8.91 12.35 4.37
C LEU A 180 8.29 13.71 4.06
N THR A 181 8.72 14.77 4.75
CA THR A 181 8.28 16.14 4.47
C THR A 181 8.73 16.58 3.08
N ASP A 182 9.96 16.28 2.67
CA ASP A 182 10.45 16.55 1.30
C ASP A 182 9.61 15.79 0.26
N LEU A 183 9.44 14.48 0.42
CA LEU A 183 8.65 13.66 -0.51
C LEU A 183 7.20 14.15 -0.64
N ALA A 184 6.54 14.44 0.49
CA ALA A 184 5.19 14.99 0.49
C ALA A 184 5.12 16.36 -0.17
N THR A 185 6.11 17.23 0.06
CA THR A 185 6.19 18.56 -0.58
C THR A 185 6.34 18.44 -2.09
N ARG A 186 7.19 17.54 -2.59
CA ARG A 186 7.35 17.27 -4.04
C ARG A 186 6.05 16.83 -4.69
N VAL A 187 5.32 15.91 -4.05
CA VAL A 187 4.01 15.45 -4.56
C VAL A 187 2.99 16.58 -4.56
N LEU A 188 2.82 17.28 -3.43
CA LEU A 188 1.79 18.32 -3.27
C LEU A 188 2.07 19.59 -4.09
N SER A 189 3.32 19.79 -4.53
CA SER A 189 3.71 20.94 -5.34
C SER A 189 3.55 20.72 -6.84
N TYR A 190 3.29 19.48 -7.29
CA TYR A 190 3.14 19.12 -8.70
C TYR A 190 2.18 20.05 -9.44
N GLY A 191 2.63 20.57 -10.58
CA GLY A 191 1.85 21.43 -11.45
C GLY A 191 1.29 20.64 -12.62
N PHE A 192 -0.02 20.78 -12.87
CA PHE A 192 -0.67 20.16 -14.03
C PHE A 192 -0.37 20.99 -15.28
N THR A 193 0.82 20.82 -15.86
CA THR A 193 1.24 21.53 -17.06
C THR A 193 1.59 20.56 -18.17
N GLY A 194 0.61 20.20 -18.99
CA GLY A 194 0.87 19.43 -20.21
C GLY A 194 -0.39 19.28 -21.06
N PRO A 195 -0.27 19.16 -22.39
CA PRO A 195 -1.40 18.81 -23.25
C PRO A 195 -2.00 17.47 -22.79
N GLU A 196 -3.32 17.28 -22.91
CA GLU A 196 -3.94 15.97 -22.65
C GLU A 196 -3.13 14.90 -23.41
N ALA A 197 -2.45 14.02 -22.65
CA ALA A 197 -1.78 12.89 -23.26
C ALA A 197 -2.86 12.00 -23.90
N PRO A 198 -2.60 11.39 -25.07
CA PRO A 198 -3.53 10.45 -25.65
C PRO A 198 -3.89 9.38 -24.62
N ASP A 199 -5.15 8.94 -24.63
CA ASP A 199 -5.61 7.88 -23.74
C ASP A 199 -4.67 6.68 -23.82
N HIS A 200 -4.16 6.27 -22.66
CA HIS A 200 -3.33 5.07 -22.55
C HIS A 200 -4.14 3.87 -23.04
N VAL A 201 -3.67 3.22 -24.10
CA VAL A 201 -4.28 1.98 -24.58
C VAL A 201 -3.89 0.89 -23.60
N ARG A 202 -4.90 0.37 -22.89
CA ARG A 202 -4.72 -0.72 -21.94
C ARG A 202 -4.00 -1.89 -22.62
N ARG A 203 -2.84 -2.28 -22.10
CA ARG A 203 -2.12 -3.45 -22.59
C ARG A 203 -2.81 -4.72 -22.08
N GLU A 204 -2.89 -5.71 -22.95
CA GLU A 204 -3.30 -7.06 -22.55
C GLU A 204 -2.08 -7.80 -21.97
N LEU A 205 -2.34 -8.69 -21.02
CA LEU A 205 -1.30 -9.61 -20.55
C LEU A 205 -0.88 -10.51 -21.72
N PRO A 206 0.40 -10.90 -21.79
CA PRO A 206 0.82 -11.94 -22.72
C PRO A 206 -0.05 -13.19 -22.55
N ALA A 207 -0.48 -13.77 -23.68
CA ALA A 207 -1.27 -14.98 -23.66
C ALA A 207 -0.52 -16.09 -22.91
N PRO A 208 -1.20 -16.91 -22.08
CA PRO A 208 -0.56 -17.99 -21.36
C PRO A 208 0.05 -18.98 -22.37
N ALA A 209 1.34 -19.26 -22.21
CA ALA A 209 2.09 -20.16 -23.10
C ALA A 209 1.80 -21.64 -22.81
N SER A 210 1.13 -21.94 -21.69
CA SER A 210 0.81 -23.31 -21.29
C SER A 210 -0.47 -23.38 -20.46
N ARG A 211 -1.02 -24.60 -20.34
CA ARG A 211 -2.16 -24.87 -19.45
C ARG A 211 -1.86 -24.53 -17.98
N ARG A 212 -0.61 -24.73 -17.54
CA ARG A 212 -0.16 -24.35 -16.19
C ARG A 212 -0.25 -22.83 -16.01
N GLU A 213 0.13 -22.05 -17.00
CA GLU A 213 0.02 -20.59 -16.96
C GLU A 213 -1.41 -20.07 -16.99
N GLU A 214 -2.28 -20.67 -17.82
CA GLU A 214 -3.70 -20.33 -17.88
C GLU A 214 -4.39 -20.51 -16.51
N ILE A 215 -4.10 -21.64 -15.83
CA ILE A 215 -4.59 -21.90 -14.47
C ILE A 215 -4.05 -20.85 -13.48
N ALA A 216 -2.77 -20.50 -13.58
CA ALA A 216 -2.15 -19.51 -12.70
C ALA A 216 -2.73 -18.10 -12.90
N ASP A 217 -3.05 -17.70 -14.12
CA ASP A 217 -3.71 -16.41 -14.41
C ASP A 217 -5.13 -16.34 -13.85
N ALA A 218 -5.92 -17.41 -14.03
CA ALA A 218 -7.25 -17.48 -13.45
C ALA A 218 -7.22 -17.45 -11.92
N ALA A 219 -6.29 -18.19 -11.31
CA ALA A 219 -6.06 -18.15 -9.87
C ALA A 219 -5.68 -16.73 -9.41
N ALA A 220 -4.77 -16.05 -10.12
CA ALA A 220 -4.35 -14.69 -9.79
C ALA A 220 -5.55 -13.71 -9.75
N ALA A 221 -6.43 -13.79 -10.74
CA ALA A 221 -7.62 -12.94 -10.82
C ALA A 221 -8.63 -13.23 -9.70
N LEU A 222 -8.85 -14.51 -9.36
CA LEU A 222 -9.75 -14.90 -8.28
C LEU A 222 -9.21 -14.49 -6.91
N PHE A 223 -7.93 -14.75 -6.64
CA PHE A 223 -7.29 -14.33 -5.39
C PHE A 223 -7.29 -12.81 -5.22
N ALA A 224 -7.07 -12.04 -6.30
CA ALA A 224 -7.14 -10.58 -6.24
C ALA A 224 -8.52 -10.05 -5.82
N ARG A 225 -9.59 -10.73 -6.24
CA ARG A 225 -10.98 -10.31 -6.00
C ARG A 225 -11.54 -10.80 -4.67
N HIS A 226 -11.19 -12.02 -4.28
CA HIS A 226 -11.84 -12.73 -3.18
C HIS A 226 -10.88 -13.08 -2.03
N GLY A 227 -9.56 -12.88 -2.22
CA GLY A 227 -8.52 -13.29 -1.28
C GLY A 227 -8.14 -14.77 -1.44
N TYR A 228 -6.92 -15.13 -1.03
CA TYR A 228 -6.42 -16.50 -1.17
C TYR A 228 -7.28 -17.52 -0.40
N ASP A 229 -7.61 -17.26 0.86
CA ASP A 229 -8.28 -18.24 1.73
C ASP A 229 -9.70 -18.58 1.26
N ALA A 230 -10.43 -17.60 0.69
CA ALA A 230 -11.81 -17.77 0.26
C ALA A 230 -11.97 -18.53 -1.06
N VAL A 231 -10.92 -18.63 -1.87
CA VAL A 231 -10.98 -19.25 -3.21
C VAL A 231 -10.60 -20.73 -3.13
N GLY A 232 -11.50 -21.63 -3.52
CA GLY A 232 -11.24 -23.05 -3.62
C GLY A 232 -10.59 -23.45 -4.96
N VAL A 233 -9.97 -24.64 -5.00
CA VAL A 233 -9.45 -25.21 -6.26
C VAL A 233 -10.56 -25.53 -7.27
N ASP A 234 -11.78 -25.79 -6.78
CA ASP A 234 -12.95 -25.99 -7.63
C ASP A 234 -13.38 -24.69 -8.33
N ASP A 235 -13.30 -23.54 -7.64
CA ASP A 235 -13.58 -22.23 -8.25
C ASP A 235 -12.61 -21.92 -9.39
N ILE A 236 -11.33 -22.25 -9.17
CA ILE A 236 -10.26 -22.07 -10.17
C ILE A 236 -10.45 -23.03 -11.34
N GLY A 237 -10.78 -24.29 -11.06
CA GLY A 237 -11.08 -25.29 -12.09
C GLY A 237 -12.26 -24.83 -12.97
N ALA A 238 -13.34 -24.37 -12.35
CA ALA A 238 -14.50 -23.85 -13.06
C ALA A 238 -14.14 -22.65 -13.96
N ALA A 239 -13.26 -21.76 -13.50
CA ALA A 239 -12.82 -20.60 -14.27
C ALA A 239 -12.05 -20.95 -15.55
N VAL A 240 -11.35 -22.08 -15.58
CA VAL A 240 -10.56 -22.56 -16.75
C VAL A 240 -11.17 -23.80 -17.44
N GLY A 241 -12.41 -24.13 -17.09
CA GLY A 241 -13.19 -25.20 -17.72
C GLY A 241 -12.67 -26.61 -17.43
N ILE A 242 -12.11 -26.85 -16.25
CA ILE A 242 -11.65 -28.17 -15.79
C ILE A 242 -12.23 -28.51 -14.41
N ALA A 243 -12.19 -29.78 -14.01
CA ALA A 243 -12.56 -30.17 -12.65
C ALA A 243 -11.48 -29.68 -11.66
N GLY A 244 -11.87 -29.21 -10.48
CA GLY A 244 -10.93 -28.72 -9.46
C GLY A 244 -9.80 -29.72 -9.11
N PRO A 245 -10.06 -31.04 -8.97
CA PRO A 245 -8.99 -32.02 -8.76
C PRO A 245 -7.95 -32.07 -9.89
N SER A 246 -8.30 -31.68 -11.12
CA SER A 246 -7.35 -31.64 -12.24
C SER A 246 -6.28 -30.56 -12.07
N ILE A 247 -6.50 -29.55 -11.23
CA ILE A 247 -5.50 -28.54 -10.88
C ILE A 247 -4.24 -29.19 -10.30
N TYR A 248 -4.40 -30.25 -9.50
CA TYR A 248 -3.28 -30.95 -8.86
C TYR A 248 -2.42 -31.78 -9.83
N SER A 249 -2.86 -31.96 -11.08
CA SER A 249 -1.99 -32.51 -12.13
C SER A 249 -0.94 -31.50 -12.61
N HIS A 250 -1.21 -30.21 -12.40
CA HIS A 250 -0.33 -29.11 -12.78
C HIS A 250 0.40 -28.51 -11.59
N PHE A 251 -0.13 -28.58 -10.37
CA PHE A 251 0.44 -27.95 -9.17
C PHE A 251 0.46 -28.92 -8.00
N THR A 252 1.52 -28.90 -7.19
CA THR A 252 1.63 -29.82 -6.05
C THR A 252 0.72 -29.43 -4.89
N SER A 253 0.37 -28.15 -4.79
CA SER A 253 -0.51 -27.62 -3.75
C SER A 253 -1.18 -26.31 -4.20
N LYS A 254 -2.15 -25.83 -3.41
CA LYS A 254 -2.72 -24.49 -3.61
C LYS A 254 -1.68 -23.38 -3.36
N GLN A 255 -0.67 -23.65 -2.51
CA GLN A 255 0.46 -22.73 -2.28
C GLN A 255 1.43 -22.71 -3.48
N ASP A 256 1.69 -23.84 -4.14
CA ASP A 256 2.45 -23.90 -5.41
C ASP A 256 1.73 -23.11 -6.50
N LEU A 257 0.40 -23.22 -6.57
CA LEU A 257 -0.42 -22.42 -7.48
C LEU A 257 -0.32 -20.92 -7.16
N LEU A 258 -0.42 -20.53 -5.89
CA LEU A 258 -0.23 -19.14 -5.47
C LEU A 258 1.17 -18.65 -5.86
N PHE A 259 2.22 -19.39 -5.53
CA PHE A 259 3.61 -19.06 -5.88
C PHE A 259 3.78 -18.87 -7.38
N SER A 260 3.23 -19.78 -8.19
CA SER A 260 3.26 -19.67 -9.65
C SER A 260 2.50 -18.44 -10.17
N SER A 261 1.35 -18.12 -9.58
CA SER A 261 0.56 -16.93 -9.96
C SER A 261 1.29 -15.62 -9.64
N LEU A 262 1.93 -15.53 -8.47
CA LEU A 262 2.76 -14.40 -8.08
C LEU A 262 4.00 -14.30 -8.97
N GLY A 263 4.62 -15.44 -9.28
CA GLY A 263 5.77 -15.53 -10.17
C GLY A 263 5.49 -14.98 -11.57
N ARG A 264 4.27 -15.16 -12.11
CA ARG A 264 3.87 -14.57 -13.39
C ARG A 264 3.85 -13.05 -13.35
N ALA A 265 3.22 -12.46 -12.34
CA ALA A 265 3.17 -11.01 -12.20
C ALA A 265 4.57 -10.41 -11.96
N TYR A 266 5.41 -11.04 -11.14
CA TYR A 266 6.82 -10.65 -10.99
C TYR A 266 7.63 -10.82 -12.27
N GLY A 267 7.40 -11.88 -13.04
CA GLY A 267 8.08 -12.13 -14.31
C GLY A 267 7.85 -11.01 -15.32
N LEU A 268 6.64 -10.46 -15.37
CA LEU A 268 6.32 -9.29 -16.22
C LEU A 268 7.08 -8.03 -15.79
N LEU A 269 7.15 -7.77 -14.47
CA LEU A 269 7.92 -6.64 -13.92
C LEU A 269 9.42 -6.78 -14.21
N GLN A 270 9.95 -7.99 -14.03
CA GLN A 270 11.37 -8.30 -14.27
C GLN A 270 11.72 -8.25 -15.76
N GLY A 271 10.85 -8.79 -16.62
CA GLY A 271 11.03 -8.75 -18.07
C GLY A 271 11.14 -7.31 -18.58
N SER A 272 10.23 -6.43 -18.16
CA SER A 272 10.31 -5.04 -18.57
C SER A 272 11.55 -4.31 -18.05
N LEU A 273 12.04 -4.66 -16.87
CA LEU A 273 13.26 -4.09 -16.32
C LEU A 273 14.49 -4.60 -17.09
N ALA A 274 14.54 -5.89 -17.41
CA ALA A 274 15.57 -6.47 -18.26
C ALA A 274 15.60 -5.80 -19.65
N ASP A 275 14.44 -5.67 -20.31
CA ASP A 275 14.33 -5.00 -21.61
C ASP A 275 14.84 -3.55 -21.58
N ALA A 276 14.56 -2.82 -20.50
CA ALA A 276 15.05 -1.46 -20.32
C ALA A 276 16.58 -1.41 -20.13
N LEU A 277 17.14 -2.35 -19.35
CA LEU A 277 18.58 -2.46 -19.07
C LEU A 277 19.40 -2.92 -20.27
N GLU A 278 18.82 -3.69 -21.20
CA GLU A 278 19.49 -4.11 -22.43
C GLU A 278 19.72 -2.96 -23.43
N THR A 279 19.09 -1.81 -23.19
CA THR A 279 19.22 -0.66 -24.09
C THR A 279 20.53 0.09 -23.82
N SER A 280 21.20 0.60 -24.86
CA SER A 280 22.36 1.48 -24.70
C SER A 280 21.99 2.93 -24.33
N ALA A 281 20.84 3.12 -23.67
CA ALA A 281 20.31 4.42 -23.29
C ALA A 281 21.00 4.96 -22.02
N PRO A 282 21.00 6.28 -21.79
CA PRO A 282 21.46 6.85 -20.53
C PRO A 282 20.65 6.33 -19.34
N THR A 283 21.26 6.16 -18.16
CA THR A 283 20.62 5.63 -16.94
C THR A 283 19.32 6.36 -16.58
N ALA A 284 19.23 7.68 -16.82
CA ALA A 284 18.02 8.46 -16.54
C ALA A 284 16.85 8.03 -17.43
N GLU A 285 17.13 7.72 -18.70
CA GLU A 285 16.14 7.21 -19.64
C GLU A 285 15.74 5.77 -19.28
N VAL A 286 16.70 4.93 -18.86
CA VAL A 286 16.42 3.58 -18.36
C VAL A 286 15.48 3.64 -17.15
N LEU A 287 15.78 4.47 -16.15
CA LEU A 287 14.92 4.64 -14.96
C LEU A 287 13.52 5.15 -15.34
N HIS A 288 13.42 6.09 -16.29
CA HIS A 288 12.15 6.55 -16.81
C HIS A 288 11.34 5.42 -17.46
N ARG A 289 11.96 4.60 -18.31
CA ARG A 289 11.28 3.45 -18.95
C ARG A 289 10.81 2.41 -17.95
N VAL A 290 11.64 2.13 -16.94
CA VAL A 290 11.31 1.22 -15.83
C VAL A 290 10.11 1.76 -15.04
N LEU A 291 10.13 3.06 -14.73
CA LEU A 291 9.01 3.72 -14.07
C LEU A 291 7.74 3.68 -14.92
N ASP A 292 7.84 4.02 -16.20
CA ASP A 292 6.69 4.03 -17.09
C ASP A 292 6.05 2.66 -17.23
N SER A 293 6.86 1.61 -17.36
CA SER A 293 6.33 0.24 -17.39
C SER A 293 5.66 -0.16 -16.09
N TYR A 294 6.22 0.23 -14.93
CA TYR A 294 5.58 -0.02 -13.65
C TYR A 294 4.22 0.68 -13.56
N VAL A 295 4.16 1.97 -13.91
CA VAL A 295 2.92 2.75 -13.90
C VAL A 295 1.89 2.14 -14.86
N ASP A 296 2.29 1.77 -16.08
CA ASP A 296 1.45 1.07 -17.05
C ASP A 296 0.88 -0.23 -16.46
N MET A 297 1.71 -1.04 -15.80
CA MET A 297 1.24 -2.28 -15.15
C MET A 297 0.22 -1.98 -14.04
N THR A 298 0.46 -0.99 -13.17
CA THR A 298 -0.49 -0.66 -12.10
C THR A 298 -1.81 -0.14 -12.65
N TYR A 299 -1.76 0.58 -13.77
CA TYR A 299 -2.93 1.07 -14.46
C TYR A 299 -3.68 -0.09 -15.14
N ASP A 300 -3.01 -0.87 -15.97
CA ASP A 300 -3.64 -1.92 -16.78
C ASP A 300 -4.08 -3.14 -15.98
N HIS A 301 -3.35 -3.46 -14.92
CA HIS A 301 -3.46 -4.71 -14.17
C HIS A 301 -3.37 -4.51 -12.64
N SER A 302 -4.08 -3.50 -12.11
CA SER A 302 -4.12 -3.17 -10.68
C SER A 302 -4.39 -4.38 -9.76
N ASP A 303 -5.21 -5.32 -10.22
CA ASP A 303 -5.58 -6.54 -9.48
C ASP A 303 -4.38 -7.48 -9.29
N LEU A 304 -3.49 -7.58 -10.28
CA LEU A 304 -2.29 -8.42 -10.20
C LEU A 304 -1.31 -7.88 -9.16
N VAL A 305 -1.06 -6.57 -9.18
CA VAL A 305 -0.13 -5.95 -8.22
C VAL A 305 -0.71 -5.96 -6.81
N THR A 306 -2.03 -5.82 -6.69
CA THR A 306 -2.73 -6.00 -5.40
C THR A 306 -2.51 -7.41 -4.85
N ASN A 307 -2.70 -8.44 -5.68
CA ASN A 307 -2.47 -9.83 -5.29
C ASN A 307 -1.01 -10.07 -4.87
N LEU A 308 -0.04 -9.55 -5.64
CA LEU A 308 1.39 -9.61 -5.31
C LEU A 308 1.70 -9.17 -3.87
N ILE A 309 1.08 -8.08 -3.44
CA ILE A 309 1.32 -7.48 -2.13
C ILE A 309 0.51 -8.22 -1.05
N ALA A 310 -0.77 -8.43 -1.32
CA ALA A 310 -1.73 -8.94 -0.34
C ALA A 310 -1.53 -10.41 0.03
N GLU A 311 -1.23 -11.26 -0.96
CA GLU A 311 -1.31 -12.72 -0.81
C GLU A 311 0.06 -13.38 -0.63
N SER A 312 1.17 -12.66 -0.83
CA SER A 312 2.53 -13.20 -0.68
C SER A 312 2.82 -13.84 0.70
N ARG A 313 2.11 -13.41 1.75
CA ARG A 313 2.16 -13.99 3.11
C ARG A 313 1.52 -15.38 3.24
N ASN A 314 0.66 -15.76 2.29
CA ASN A 314 -0.03 -17.06 2.32
C ASN A 314 0.81 -18.16 1.65
N LEU A 315 1.98 -17.77 1.11
CA LEU A 315 3.02 -18.71 0.70
C LEU A 315 3.50 -19.50 1.92
N GLY A 316 3.72 -20.81 1.71
CA GLY A 316 4.42 -21.62 2.71
C GLY A 316 5.88 -21.19 2.85
N ASP A 317 6.50 -21.57 3.96
CA ASP A 317 7.91 -21.27 4.27
C ASP A 317 8.84 -21.64 3.10
N GLU A 318 8.51 -22.72 2.37
CA GLU A 318 9.25 -23.20 1.19
C GLU A 318 9.35 -22.18 0.05
N TYR A 319 8.33 -21.33 -0.14
CA TYR A 319 8.25 -20.37 -1.25
C TYR A 319 8.53 -18.94 -0.80
N GLN A 320 8.28 -18.63 0.48
CA GLN A 320 8.35 -17.28 1.02
C GLN A 320 9.75 -16.67 0.87
N GLU A 321 10.81 -17.44 1.14
CA GLU A 321 12.18 -16.97 1.01
C GLU A 321 12.52 -16.60 -0.45
N THR A 322 12.12 -17.43 -1.41
CA THR A 322 12.33 -17.16 -2.85
C THR A 322 11.56 -15.93 -3.30
N ALA A 323 10.29 -15.80 -2.92
CA ALA A 323 9.47 -14.64 -3.26
C ALA A 323 10.04 -13.34 -2.67
N GLN A 324 10.49 -13.38 -1.41
CA GLN A 324 11.11 -12.23 -0.75
C GLN A 324 12.42 -11.84 -1.43
N LYS A 325 13.28 -12.81 -1.78
CA LYS A 325 14.52 -12.55 -2.53
C LYS A 325 14.24 -11.91 -3.88
N ALA A 326 13.24 -12.39 -4.62
CA ALA A 326 12.87 -11.81 -5.90
C ALA A 326 12.39 -10.36 -5.77
N GLN A 327 11.56 -10.05 -4.77
CA GLN A 327 11.09 -8.70 -4.50
C GLN A 327 12.23 -7.75 -4.11
N LEU A 328 13.10 -8.19 -3.19
CA LEU A 328 14.25 -7.40 -2.75
C LEU A 328 15.25 -7.16 -3.89
N GLY A 329 15.47 -8.17 -4.74
CA GLY A 329 16.29 -8.05 -5.93
C GLY A 329 15.72 -7.04 -6.93
N TYR A 330 14.41 -7.08 -7.17
CA TYR A 330 13.71 -6.11 -8.01
C TYR A 330 13.91 -4.68 -7.51
N ILE A 331 13.61 -4.41 -6.24
CA ILE A 331 13.80 -3.06 -5.64
C ILE A 331 15.28 -2.66 -5.66
N GLY A 332 16.19 -3.60 -5.46
CA GLY A 332 17.64 -3.37 -5.52
C GLY A 332 18.09 -2.77 -6.85
N GLN A 333 17.54 -3.24 -7.97
CA GLN A 333 17.87 -2.71 -9.30
C GLN A 333 17.43 -1.26 -9.49
N TRP A 334 16.26 -0.86 -8.96
CA TRP A 334 15.84 0.54 -8.97
C TRP A 334 16.78 1.42 -8.14
N VAL A 335 17.17 0.95 -6.96
CA VAL A 335 18.11 1.68 -6.09
C VAL A 335 19.47 1.82 -6.78
N SER A 336 19.95 0.80 -7.48
CA SER A 336 21.18 0.89 -8.28
C SER A 336 21.09 1.95 -9.37
N LEU A 337 19.98 2.01 -10.13
CA LEU A 337 19.77 3.03 -11.15
C LEU A 337 19.73 4.45 -10.56
N ILE A 338 19.09 4.64 -9.41
CA ILE A 338 19.08 5.94 -8.70
C ILE A 338 20.48 6.31 -8.25
N HIS A 339 21.22 5.37 -7.67
CA HIS A 339 22.58 5.61 -7.17
C HIS A 339 23.57 5.94 -8.30
N GLU A 340 23.42 5.32 -9.48
CA GLU A 340 24.20 5.70 -10.67
C GLU A 340 23.96 7.15 -11.11
N LEU A 341 22.72 7.63 -11.00
CA LEU A 341 22.39 9.04 -11.28
C LEU A 341 22.84 9.98 -10.17
N ARG A 342 22.90 9.48 -8.93
CA ARG A 342 23.17 10.24 -7.71
C ARG A 342 24.05 9.45 -6.74
N PRO A 343 25.37 9.44 -6.98
CA PRO A 343 26.30 8.66 -6.17
C PRO A 343 26.34 9.08 -4.69
N ASP A 344 25.98 10.34 -4.39
CA ASP A 344 25.98 10.88 -3.04
C ASP A 344 24.66 10.62 -2.27
N GLU A 345 23.65 10.04 -2.93
CA GLU A 345 22.35 9.77 -2.30
C GLU A 345 22.40 8.49 -1.45
N ASP A 346 21.83 8.56 -0.24
CA ASP A 346 21.77 7.42 0.66
C ASP A 346 20.88 6.30 0.10
N ALA A 347 21.36 5.06 0.23
CA ALA A 347 20.68 3.89 -0.33
C ALA A 347 19.37 3.54 0.39
N VAL A 348 19.25 3.87 1.69
CA VAL A 348 18.01 3.69 2.45
C VAL A 348 16.98 4.72 1.99
N GLU A 349 17.38 5.98 1.83
CA GLU A 349 16.51 7.03 1.26
C GLU A 349 16.04 6.68 -0.16
N SER A 350 16.95 6.24 -1.02
CA SER A 350 16.61 5.77 -2.38
C SER A 350 15.59 4.64 -2.36
N ARG A 351 15.73 3.69 -1.43
CA ARG A 351 14.77 2.59 -1.26
C ARG A 351 13.40 3.10 -0.80
N ILE A 352 13.36 4.06 0.14
CA ILE A 352 12.11 4.68 0.61
C ILE A 352 11.42 5.41 -0.54
N LYS A 353 12.17 6.12 -1.39
CA LYS A 353 11.64 6.82 -2.57
C LYS A 353 10.99 5.84 -3.56
N VAL A 354 11.69 4.76 -3.90
CA VAL A 354 11.16 3.69 -4.78
C VAL A 354 9.88 3.11 -4.19
N GLN A 355 9.89 2.74 -2.91
CA GLN A 355 8.73 2.13 -2.26
C GLN A 355 7.56 3.12 -2.12
N SER A 356 7.83 4.42 -1.96
CA SER A 356 6.82 5.48 -1.95
C SER A 356 6.17 5.66 -3.32
N ALA A 357 6.96 5.71 -4.38
CA ALA A 357 6.45 5.79 -5.75
C ALA A 357 5.60 4.55 -6.10
N GLN A 358 6.07 3.35 -5.77
CA GLN A 358 5.34 2.11 -5.99
C GLN A 358 4.04 2.06 -5.16
N MET A 359 4.09 2.38 -3.87
CA MET A 359 2.90 2.40 -3.00
C MET A 359 1.82 3.35 -3.52
N MET A 360 2.23 4.56 -3.92
CA MET A 360 1.35 5.56 -4.51
C MET A 360 0.73 5.05 -5.82
N ALA A 361 1.53 4.56 -6.75
CA ALA A 361 1.03 4.02 -8.02
C ALA A 361 0.04 2.87 -7.80
N ASN A 362 0.36 1.94 -6.91
CA ASN A 362 -0.50 0.79 -6.59
C ASN A 362 -1.84 1.21 -5.99
N SER A 363 -1.83 2.18 -5.08
CA SER A 363 -3.02 2.55 -4.31
C SER A 363 -3.94 3.47 -5.10
N VAL A 364 -3.37 4.45 -5.81
CA VAL A 364 -4.14 5.44 -6.57
C VAL A 364 -4.75 4.81 -7.83
N SER A 365 -4.05 3.90 -8.51
CA SER A 365 -4.57 3.18 -9.69
C SER A 365 -5.76 2.26 -9.40
N ARG A 366 -5.98 1.88 -8.14
CA ARG A 366 -7.15 1.09 -7.70
C ARG A 366 -8.39 1.94 -7.46
N THR A 367 -8.24 3.26 -7.35
CA THR A 367 -9.34 4.17 -7.03
C THR A 367 -10.00 4.63 -8.32
N LEU A 368 -11.07 3.93 -8.72
CA LEU A 368 -11.71 4.08 -10.05
C LEU A 368 -12.01 5.53 -10.45
N TYR A 369 -12.53 6.34 -9.52
CA TYR A 369 -12.88 7.72 -9.83
C TYR A 369 -11.66 8.65 -10.00
N LEU A 370 -10.54 8.36 -9.30
CA LEU A 370 -9.28 9.06 -9.54
C LEU A 370 -8.71 8.64 -10.89
N ARG A 371 -8.75 7.33 -11.18
CA ARG A 371 -8.28 6.71 -12.42
C ARG A 371 -9.00 7.24 -13.66
N SER A 372 -10.27 7.61 -13.55
CA SER A 372 -11.06 8.16 -14.67
C SER A 372 -10.75 9.61 -15.03
N ARG A 373 -9.86 10.29 -14.29
CA ARG A 373 -9.47 11.67 -14.60
C ARG A 373 -8.66 11.74 -15.90
N PRO A 374 -8.90 12.75 -16.76
CA PRO A 374 -8.01 13.05 -17.88
C PRO A 374 -6.56 13.19 -17.44
N GLY A 375 -5.63 12.63 -18.19
CA GLY A 375 -4.20 12.70 -17.88
C GLY A 375 -3.74 11.87 -16.68
N PHE A 376 -4.61 11.05 -16.05
CA PHE A 376 -4.29 10.25 -14.86
C PHE A 376 -2.92 9.57 -14.92
N ARG A 377 -2.70 8.79 -15.98
CA ARG A 377 -1.51 7.96 -16.14
C ARG A 377 -0.24 8.82 -16.26
N ARG A 378 -0.32 9.91 -17.03
CA ARG A 378 0.79 10.85 -17.22
C ARG A 378 1.15 11.48 -15.88
N ASP A 379 0.17 12.10 -15.24
CA ASP A 379 0.40 12.83 -13.98
C ASP A 379 0.91 11.89 -12.88
N LEU A 380 0.37 10.67 -12.79
CA LEU A 380 0.87 9.68 -11.84
C LEU A 380 2.33 9.34 -12.11
N GLY A 381 2.71 9.12 -13.38
CA GLY A 381 4.10 8.85 -13.76
C GLY A 381 5.03 10.00 -13.45
N GLU A 382 4.64 11.24 -13.75
CA GLU A 382 5.44 12.43 -13.44
C GLU A 382 5.60 12.65 -11.93
N ILE A 383 4.54 12.45 -11.13
CA ILE A 383 4.62 12.55 -9.67
C ILE A 383 5.51 11.42 -9.10
N CYS A 384 5.38 10.19 -9.60
CA CYS A 384 6.30 9.11 -9.22
C CYS A 384 7.74 9.46 -9.58
N TRP A 385 7.98 10.08 -10.74
CA TRP A 385 9.31 10.51 -11.15
C TRP A 385 9.90 11.56 -10.20
N LEU A 386 9.09 12.55 -9.76
CA LEU A 386 9.52 13.55 -8.77
C LEU A 386 9.96 12.94 -7.42
N LEU A 387 9.50 11.72 -7.09
CA LEU A 387 9.97 11.03 -5.89
C LEU A 387 11.35 10.39 -6.11
N LEU A 388 11.66 9.95 -7.32
CA LEU A 388 12.91 9.26 -7.66
C LEU A 388 14.02 10.23 -8.06
N ALA A 389 13.65 11.32 -8.74
CA ALA A 389 14.48 12.45 -9.13
C ALA A 389 14.11 13.65 -8.25
#